data_AF-A0A162Y745-F1
#
_entry.id   AF-A0A162Y745-F1
#
_cell.length_a   1.000
_cell.length_b   1.000
_cell.length_c   1.000
_cell.angle_alpha   90.00
_cell.angle_beta   90.00
_cell.angle_gamma   90.00
#
_symmetry.space_group_name_H-M   'P 1'
#
loop_
_entity.id
_entity.type
_entity.pdbx_description
1 polymer ?
#
loop_
_entity_poly.entity_id
_entity_poly.type
_entity_poly.pdbx_seq_one_letter_code
_entity_poly.pdbx_strand_id
1 'polypeptide(L)' 'KIRTWTDRSGSFKVEAQFIDFHNGKLRLHKLNGVKIDVPVEKMCAEDVRWVENHT' A
#
# COMPACT_ATOMS: atom_id res chain seq x y z
N LYS A 1 -6.77 1.20 -8.84
CA LYS A 1 -6.84 -0.27 -9.06
C LYS A 1 -6.79 -0.97 -7.70
N ILE A 2 -7.60 -2.00 -7.48
CA ILE A 2 -7.52 -2.86 -6.27
C ILE A 2 -6.44 -3.92 -6.51
N ARG A 3 -5.56 -4.14 -5.52
CA ARG A 3 -4.55 -5.19 -5.54
C ARG A 3 -4.17 -5.63 -4.14
N THR A 4 -3.42 -6.72 -4.04
CA THR A 4 -2.81 -7.17 -2.79
C THR A 4 -1.55 -6.36 -2.52
N TRP A 5 -1.51 -5.72 -1.35
CA TRP A 5 -0.37 -5.01 -0.80
C TRP A 5 0.30 -5.90 0.23
N THR A 6 1.62 -5.92 0.25
CA THR A 6 2.45 -6.82 1.04
C THR A 6 3.51 -6.00 1.78
N ASP A 7 3.69 -6.31 3.06
CA ASP A 7 4.76 -5.71 3.84
C ASP A 7 6.14 -6.28 3.44
N ARG A 8 7.22 -5.62 3.88
CA ARG A 8 8.59 -6.03 3.54
C ARG A 8 8.96 -7.43 4.03
N SER A 9 8.30 -7.96 5.06
CA SER A 9 8.52 -9.31 5.57
C SER A 9 7.72 -10.38 4.81
N GLY A 10 6.71 -9.98 4.04
CA GLY A 10 5.78 -10.90 3.38
C GLY A 10 4.72 -11.51 4.31
N SER A 11 4.76 -11.20 5.61
CA SER A 11 3.90 -11.78 6.63
C SER A 11 2.49 -11.19 6.61
N PHE A 12 2.37 -9.92 6.21
CA PHE A 12 1.11 -9.19 6.17
C PHE A 12 0.74 -8.86 4.73
N LYS A 13 -0.48 -9.24 4.36
CA LYS A 13 -1.07 -8.97 3.06
C LYS A 13 -2.44 -8.35 3.21
N VAL A 14 -2.77 -7.39 2.36
CA VAL A 14 -4.06 -6.71 2.38
C VAL A 14 -4.54 -6.39 0.97
N GLU A 15 -5.77 -6.76 0.64
CA GLU A 15 -6.43 -6.28 -0.57
C GLU A 15 -6.96 -4.87 -0.36
N ALA A 16 -6.44 -3.92 -1.13
CA ALA A 16 -6.80 -2.52 -1.02
C ALA A 16 -6.56 -1.74 -2.31
N GLN A 17 -7.21 -0.60 -2.40
CA GLN A 17 -6.94 0.42 -3.41
C GLN A 17 -5.94 1.45 -2.86
N PHE A 18 -4.95 1.81 -3.65
CA PHE A 18 -4.11 2.99 -3.39
C PHE A 18 -4.92 4.28 -3.56
N ILE A 19 -4.85 5.16 -2.57
CA ILE A 19 -5.52 6.47 -2.57
C ILE A 19 -4.52 7.58 -2.85
N ASP A 20 -3.54 7.76 -1.96
CA ASP A 20 -2.50 8.79 -2.06
C ASP A 20 -1.22 8.37 -1.33
N PHE A 21 -0.14 9.10 -1.60
CA PHE A 21 1.13 8.99 -0.88
C PHE A 21 1.43 10.33 -0.22
N HIS A 22 1.57 10.35 1.10
CA HIS A 22 1.84 11.57 1.86
C HIS A 22 2.70 11.26 3.09
N ASN A 23 3.61 12.17 3.45
CA ASN A 23 4.46 12.06 4.64
C ASN A 23 5.16 10.70 4.78
N GLY A 24 5.65 10.12 3.67
CA GLY A 24 6.29 8.81 3.68
C GLY A 24 5.34 7.63 3.93
N LYS A 25 4.02 7.84 3.82
CA LYS A 25 3.00 6.81 4.04
C LYS A 25 2.10 6.66 2.83
N LEU A 26 1.76 5.40 2.54
CA LEU A 26 0.75 5.03 1.56
C LEU A 26 -0.60 4.97 2.25
N ARG A 27 -1.58 5.70 1.73
CA ARG A 27 -2.96 5.55 2.14
C ARG A 27 -3.64 4.50 1.29
N LEU A 28 -4.13 3.46 1.96
CA LEU A 28 -4.81 2.34 1.35
C LEU A 28 -6.26 2.29 1.82
N HIS A 29 -7.19 2.06 0.89
CA HIS A 29 -8.60 1.82 1.18
C HIS A 29 -8.92 0.34 1.00
N LYS A 30 -9.14 -0.34 2.14
CA LYS A 30 -9.50 -1.75 2.17
C LYS A 30 -10.90 -1.96 1.59
N LEU A 31 -11.15 -3.18 1.12
CA LEU A 31 -12.47 -3.62 0.62
C LEU A 31 -13.60 -3.49 1.65
N ASN A 32 -13.27 -3.52 2.95
CA ASN A 32 -14.24 -3.37 4.03
C ASN A 32 -14.58 -1.90 4.36
N GLY A 33 -14.09 -0.93 3.57
CA GLY A 33 -14.34 0.50 3.78
C GLY A 33 -13.33 1.20 4.70
N VAL A 34 -12.44 0.47 5.37
CA VAL A 34 -11.44 1.05 6.27
C VAL A 34 -10.29 1.64 5.47
N LYS A 35 -9.89 2.87 5.82
CA LYS A 35 -8.68 3.51 5.30
C LYS A 35 -7.54 3.36 6.32
N ILE A 36 -6.36 3.01 5.84
CA ILE A 36 -5.16 2.86 6.66
C ILE A 36 -3.99 3.61 6.02
N ASP A 37 -3.11 4.14 6.87
CA ASP A 37 -1.84 4.72 6.45
C ASP A 37 -0.70 3.76 6.81
N VAL A 38 0.07 3.33 5.82
CA VAL A 38 1.17 2.38 5.99
C VAL A 38 2.49 3.05 5.60
N PRO A 39 3.51 3.07 6.50
CA PRO A 39 4.82 3.61 6.16
C PRO A 39 5.45 2.89 4.96
N VAL A 40 5.98 3.65 4.00
CA VAL A 40 6.58 3.12 2.77
C VAL A 40 7.76 2.19 3.07
N GLU A 41 8.53 2.47 4.13
CA GLU A 41 9.63 1.64 4.61
C GLU A 41 9.22 0.23 5.08
N LYS A 42 7.92 0.06 5.40
CA LYS A 42 7.34 -1.23 5.80
C LYS A 42 6.78 -2.01 4.62
N MET A 43 6.74 -1.43 3.43
CA MET A 43 6.21 -2.08 2.24
C MET A 43 7.26 -2.88 1.49
N CYS A 44 6.82 -3.91 0.77
CA CYS A 44 7.72 -4.62 -0.13
C CYS A 44 8.13 -3.73 -1.31
N ALA A 45 9.32 -3.97 -1.85
CA ALA A 45 9.87 -3.16 -2.94
C ALA A 45 9.00 -3.17 -4.21
N GLU A 46 8.31 -4.28 -4.49
CA GLU A 46 7.41 -4.39 -5.65
C GLU A 46 6.23 -3.41 -5.53
N ASP A 47 5.64 -3.30 -4.34
CA ASP A 47 4.51 -2.41 -4.09
C ASP A 47 4.90 -0.95 -4.15
N VAL A 48 6.10 -0.61 -3.63
CA VAL A 48 6.64 0.74 -3.73
C VAL A 48 6.85 1.11 -5.19
N ARG A 49 7.49 0.24 -5.99
CA ARG A 49 7.68 0.46 -7.43
C ARG A 49 6.37 0.57 -8.19
N TRP A 50 5.36 -0.20 -7.78
CA TRP A 50 4.04 -0.10 -8.40
C TRP A 50 3.47 1.31 -8.24
N VAL A 51 3.59 1.89 -7.05
CA VAL A 51 3.13 3.25 -6.76
C VAL A 51 3.90 4.27 -7.57
N GLU A 52 5.24 4.17 -7.61
CA GLU A 52 6.11 5.06 -8.40
C GLU A 52 5.77 5.05 -9.89
N ASN A 53 5.36 3.91 -10.44
CA ASN A 53 4.98 3.79 -11.85
C ASN A 53 3.54 4.25 -12.16
N HIS A 54 2.70 4.43 -11.14
CA HIS A 54 1.28 4.79 -11.29
C HIS A 54 0.95 6.17 -10.70
N THR A 55 1.97 6.96 -10.34
CA THR A 55 1.87 8.33 -9.85
C THR A 55 2.72 9.24 -10.73
#